data_AF-A7F432-F1
#
_entry.id   AF-A7F432-F1
#
_cell.length_a   1.000
_cell.length_b   1.000
_cell.length_c   1.000
_cell.angle_alpha   90.00
_cell.angle_beta   90.00
_cell.angle_gamma   90.00
#
_symmetry.space_group_name_H-M   'P 1'
#
loop_
_entity.id
_entity.type
_entity.pdbx_description
1 polymer ?
#
loop_
_entity_poly.entity_id
_entity_poly.type
_entity_poly.pdbx_seq_one_letter_code
_entity_poly.pdbx_strand_id
1 'polypeptide(L)'
;MDSERSQKPVKIPDDLKERLSIDHFDLNAFLRGAQLTIVGALRALQNPQLFTSEHYKQVALAVLAGVVIRLAIEIPVRFLAILFMMSLAFVDETYYEKHKGEDRSTLRDEYYPNLRQYPKRDGTTHKTSTAENSSMFLMRFGKKAGLSLAVYALSYVPILGRFVLPAASFYTFNKAAGLGPGLVVFGTGIFLPRKYLVIFLQTYFSSRSLMRELLEPYFARIYFTKEQKKNWFHDREGLLFGFGVGFYILLRIPLLGVLVYGIAEASTAYLITKITDPPPPVRQEGNFAANQQKWKNKHEFLNLKLDQLDALSTSSSKGFLKSDSSEKASSSATEAPPPYNELRSR
;
A
#
# COMPACT_ATOMS: atom_id res chain seq x y z
N MET A 1 -51.00 -38.92 28.40
CA MET A 1 -51.98 -39.07 27.32
C MET A 1 -52.84 -37.81 27.31
N ASP A 2 -52.82 -36.90 26.37
CA ASP A 2 -51.80 -36.37 25.47
C ASP A 2 -52.24 -34.93 25.23
N SER A 3 -51.33 -33.96 25.32
CA SER A 3 -51.66 -32.55 25.14
C SER A 3 -51.49 -32.18 23.67
N GLU A 4 -52.53 -32.36 22.86
CA GLU A 4 -52.55 -31.95 21.45
C GLU A 4 -52.76 -30.44 21.31
N ARG A 5 -51.66 -29.70 21.13
CA ARG A 5 -51.67 -28.29 20.73
C ARG A 5 -51.89 -28.20 19.22
N SER A 6 -53.14 -28.02 18.81
CA SER A 6 -53.57 -27.75 17.43
C SER A 6 -52.86 -26.52 16.84
N GLN A 7 -51.91 -26.72 15.92
CA GLN A 7 -51.35 -25.66 15.08
C GLN A 7 -52.36 -25.33 13.97
N LYS A 8 -53.05 -24.20 14.09
CA LYS A 8 -53.82 -23.63 12.97
C LYS A 8 -52.83 -23.13 11.91
N PRO A 9 -53.01 -23.46 10.61
CA PRO A 9 -52.16 -22.92 9.55
C PRO A 9 -52.38 -21.40 9.46
N VAL A 10 -51.30 -20.64 9.54
CA VAL A 10 -51.31 -19.18 9.35
C VAL A 10 -51.79 -18.90 7.92
N LYS A 11 -53.04 -18.45 7.78
CA LYS A 11 -53.56 -17.94 6.50
C LYS A 11 -52.87 -16.60 6.24
N ILE A 12 -51.83 -16.63 5.41
CA ILE A 12 -51.21 -15.43 4.88
C ILE A 12 -52.30 -14.68 4.07
N PRO A 13 -52.62 -13.42 4.41
CA PRO A 13 -53.63 -12.65 3.68
C PRO A 13 -53.21 -12.51 2.21
N ASP A 14 -54.17 -12.58 1.28
CA ASP A 14 -53.88 -12.64 -0.16
C ASP A 14 -53.08 -11.43 -0.68
N ASP A 15 -53.24 -10.25 -0.06
CA ASP A 15 -52.41 -9.04 -0.26
C ASP A 15 -50.91 -9.32 -0.04
N LEU A 16 -50.57 -10.10 0.99
CA LEU A 16 -49.17 -10.41 1.29
C LEU A 16 -48.58 -11.43 0.31
N LYS A 17 -49.40 -12.29 -0.32
CA LYS A 17 -48.95 -13.19 -1.40
C LYS A 17 -48.73 -12.42 -2.72
N GLU A 18 -49.58 -11.45 -3.01
CA GLU A 18 -49.46 -10.55 -4.16
C GLU A 18 -48.24 -9.62 -4.06
N ARG A 19 -47.88 -9.19 -2.85
CA ARG A 19 -46.63 -8.44 -2.59
C ARG A 19 -45.36 -9.30 -2.63
N LEU A 20 -45.47 -10.61 -2.41
CA LEU A 20 -44.33 -11.55 -2.42
C LEU A 20 -44.13 -12.24 -3.78
N SER A 21 -45.09 -12.17 -4.71
CA SER A 21 -44.94 -12.77 -6.04
C SER A 21 -44.01 -11.91 -6.91
N ILE A 22 -42.83 -12.47 -7.19
CA ILE A 22 -41.81 -11.91 -8.10
C ILE A 22 -42.25 -12.12 -9.58
N ASP A 23 -43.54 -12.00 -9.87
CA ASP A 23 -44.10 -12.25 -11.20
C ASP A 23 -43.82 -11.07 -12.18
N HIS A 24 -43.40 -9.93 -11.63
CA HIS A 24 -43.03 -8.72 -12.37
C HIS A 24 -41.61 -8.79 -12.95
N PHE A 25 -40.76 -9.70 -12.48
CA PHE A 25 -39.36 -9.82 -12.88
C PHE A 25 -39.16 -11.08 -13.73
N ASP A 26 -39.92 -11.18 -14.82
CA ASP A 26 -39.71 -12.20 -15.84
C ASP A 26 -38.32 -12.01 -16.45
N LEU A 27 -37.44 -13.01 -16.27
CA LEU A 27 -36.08 -13.00 -16.81
C LEU A 27 -36.09 -12.81 -18.35
N ASN A 28 -37.12 -13.30 -19.03
CA ASN A 28 -37.30 -13.07 -20.46
C ASN A 28 -37.63 -11.60 -20.77
N ALA A 29 -38.37 -10.90 -19.92
CA ALA A 29 -38.64 -9.47 -20.07
C ALA A 29 -37.37 -8.64 -19.88
N PHE A 30 -36.52 -9.00 -18.91
CA PHE A 30 -35.19 -8.40 -18.73
C PHE A 30 -34.29 -8.60 -19.95
N LEU A 31 -34.19 -9.85 -20.45
CA LEU A 31 -33.39 -10.19 -21.63
C LEU A 31 -33.90 -9.46 -22.89
N ARG A 32 -35.21 -9.37 -23.07
CA ARG A 32 -35.84 -8.60 -24.17
C ARG A 32 -35.59 -7.10 -24.03
N GLY A 33 -35.62 -6.55 -22.82
CA GLY A 33 -35.26 -5.16 -22.55
C GLY A 33 -33.79 -4.85 -22.90
N ALA A 34 -32.87 -5.75 -22.54
CA ALA A 34 -31.46 -5.63 -22.91
C ALA A 34 -31.27 -5.71 -24.45
N GLN A 35 -31.96 -6.64 -25.12
CA GLN A 35 -31.93 -6.75 -26.57
C GLN A 35 -32.44 -5.48 -27.26
N LEU A 36 -33.57 -4.92 -26.79
CA LEU A 36 -34.11 -3.66 -27.32
C LEU A 36 -33.15 -2.48 -27.11
N THR A 37 -32.39 -2.46 -26.03
CA THR A 37 -31.36 -1.44 -25.78
C THR A 37 -30.25 -1.52 -26.83
N ILE A 38 -29.77 -2.73 -27.15
CA ILE A 38 -28.76 -2.94 -28.19
C ILE A 38 -29.30 -2.57 -29.57
N VAL A 39 -30.50 -3.04 -29.92
CA VAL A 39 -31.13 -2.76 -31.21
C VAL A 39 -31.44 -1.26 -31.36
N GLY A 40 -31.91 -0.60 -30.31
CA GLY A 40 -32.16 0.83 -30.27
C GLY A 40 -30.87 1.64 -30.44
N ALA A 41 -29.80 1.28 -29.72
CA ALA A 41 -28.50 1.92 -29.85
C ALA A 41 -27.91 1.74 -31.26
N LEU A 42 -27.99 0.52 -31.82
CA LEU A 42 -27.51 0.23 -33.17
C LEU A 42 -28.27 1.05 -34.22
N ARG A 43 -29.61 1.12 -34.11
CA ARG A 43 -30.44 1.93 -35.01
C ARG A 43 -30.16 3.43 -34.86
N ALA A 44 -29.90 3.91 -33.65
CA ALA A 44 -29.51 5.31 -33.41
C ALA A 44 -28.15 5.64 -34.06
N LEU A 45 -27.17 4.73 -33.98
CA LEU A 45 -25.86 4.89 -34.63
C LEU A 45 -25.94 4.83 -36.17
N GLN A 46 -26.94 4.16 -36.73
CA GLN A 46 -27.17 4.13 -38.17
C GLN A 46 -27.86 5.40 -38.70
N ASN A 47 -28.34 6.30 -37.83
CA ASN A 47 -28.95 7.55 -38.25
C ASN A 47 -27.86 8.61 -38.54
N PRO A 48 -27.65 9.02 -39.81
CA PRO A 48 -26.60 9.97 -40.17
C PRO A 48 -26.83 11.37 -39.57
N GLN A 49 -28.09 11.72 -39.23
CA GLN A 49 -28.40 13.00 -38.59
C GLN A 49 -27.94 13.09 -37.13
N LEU A 50 -27.64 11.95 -36.50
CA LEU A 50 -27.14 11.92 -35.12
C LEU A 50 -25.77 12.63 -35.04
N PHE A 51 -24.88 12.35 -35.99
CA PHE A 51 -23.49 12.85 -36.01
C PHE A 51 -23.34 14.26 -36.59
N THR A 52 -24.35 14.77 -37.29
CA THR A 52 -24.33 16.14 -37.82
C THR A 52 -24.74 17.17 -36.79
N SER A 53 -25.53 16.78 -35.78
CA SER A 53 -26.01 17.69 -34.74
C SER A 53 -24.91 18.20 -33.82
N GLU A 54 -24.93 19.50 -33.51
CA GLU A 54 -23.90 20.16 -32.69
C GLU A 54 -23.79 19.57 -31.28
N HIS A 55 -24.93 19.24 -30.65
CA HIS A 55 -24.94 18.67 -29.30
C HIS A 55 -24.31 17.28 -29.23
N TYR A 56 -24.51 16.42 -30.23
CA TYR A 56 -23.87 15.10 -30.23
C TYR A 56 -22.36 15.19 -30.50
N LYS A 57 -21.91 16.15 -31.31
CA LYS A 57 -20.47 16.44 -31.44
C LYS A 57 -19.85 16.89 -30.11
N GLN A 58 -20.55 17.75 -29.36
CA GLN A 58 -20.10 18.19 -28.03
C GLN A 58 -20.03 17.03 -27.04
N VAL A 59 -21.02 16.15 -27.02
CA VAL A 59 -21.00 14.94 -26.17
C VAL A 59 -19.87 14.00 -26.59
N ALA A 60 -19.69 13.73 -27.89
CA ALA A 60 -18.61 12.90 -28.39
C ALA A 60 -17.24 13.47 -28.02
N LEU A 61 -17.05 14.78 -28.15
CA LEU A 61 -15.83 15.48 -27.77
C LEU A 61 -15.59 15.42 -26.25
N ALA A 62 -16.64 15.57 -25.43
CA ALA A 62 -16.54 15.44 -23.98
C ALA A 62 -16.16 14.02 -23.54
N VAL A 63 -16.75 12.98 -24.16
CA VAL A 63 -16.39 11.58 -23.91
C VAL A 63 -14.95 11.31 -24.34
N LEU A 64 -14.54 11.79 -25.53
CA LEU A 64 -13.17 11.67 -26.02
C LEU A 64 -12.18 12.34 -25.07
N ALA A 65 -12.45 13.58 -24.65
CA ALA A 65 -11.63 14.30 -23.67
C ALA A 65 -11.53 13.53 -22.34
N GLY A 66 -12.65 12.96 -21.86
CA GLY A 66 -12.66 12.12 -20.67
C GLY A 66 -11.77 10.87 -20.80
N VAL A 67 -11.83 10.18 -21.94
CA VAL A 67 -10.96 9.02 -22.22
C VAL A 67 -9.49 9.44 -22.29
N VAL A 68 -9.17 10.55 -22.98
CA VAL A 68 -7.81 11.08 -23.08
C VAL A 68 -7.25 11.43 -21.70
N ILE A 69 -8.01 12.13 -20.86
CA ILE A 69 -7.61 12.47 -19.49
C ILE A 69 -7.37 11.20 -18.67
N ARG A 70 -8.27 10.21 -18.77
CA ARG A 70 -8.13 8.95 -18.06
C ARG A 70 -6.85 8.22 -18.46
N LEU A 71 -6.56 8.13 -19.75
CA LEU A 71 -5.33 7.52 -20.25
C LEU A 71 -4.09 8.31 -19.84
N ALA A 72 -4.14 9.65 -19.90
CA ALA A 72 -3.04 10.51 -19.50
C ALA A 72 -2.64 10.32 -18.02
N ILE A 73 -3.61 10.01 -17.15
CA ILE A 73 -3.35 9.72 -15.73
C ILE A 73 -2.93 8.26 -15.51
N GLU A 74 -3.62 7.30 -16.14
CA GLU A 74 -3.38 5.87 -15.86
C GLU A 74 -2.11 5.31 -16.50
N ILE A 75 -1.75 5.76 -17.72
CA ILE A 75 -0.60 5.21 -18.44
C ILE A 75 0.71 5.42 -17.66
N PRO A 76 1.05 6.64 -17.18
CA PRO A 76 2.27 6.84 -16.41
C PRO A 76 2.30 6.01 -15.13
N VAL A 77 1.19 5.93 -14.39
CA VAL A 77 1.12 5.16 -13.13
C VAL A 77 1.36 3.67 -13.40
N ARG A 78 0.75 3.09 -14.43
CA ARG A 78 0.97 1.69 -14.80
C ARG A 78 2.42 1.45 -15.25
N PHE A 79 2.98 2.37 -16.03
CA PHE A 79 4.36 2.29 -16.49
C PHE A 79 5.35 2.25 -15.32
N LEU A 80 5.15 3.11 -14.32
CA LEU A 80 5.99 3.16 -13.12
C LEU A 80 5.90 1.86 -12.29
N ALA A 81 4.71 1.30 -12.15
CA ALA A 81 4.53 0.01 -11.48
C ALA A 81 5.21 -1.16 -12.24
N ILE A 82 5.32 -1.07 -13.57
CA ILE A 82 6.08 -2.04 -14.38
C ILE A 82 7.57 -1.85 -14.14
N LEU A 83 8.09 -0.62 -14.13
CA LEU A 83 9.50 -0.34 -13.84
C LEU A 83 9.91 -0.82 -12.45
N PHE A 84 9.07 -0.60 -11.43
CA PHE A 84 9.31 -1.13 -10.08
C PHE A 84 9.50 -2.65 -10.08
N MET A 85 8.64 -3.37 -10.81
CA MET A 85 8.72 -4.83 -10.94
C MET A 85 9.93 -5.30 -11.72
N MET A 86 10.27 -4.62 -12.81
CA MET A 86 11.49 -4.89 -13.57
C MET A 86 12.74 -4.67 -12.71
N SER A 87 12.74 -3.61 -11.89
CA SER A 87 13.84 -3.35 -10.94
C SER A 87 13.96 -4.47 -9.91
N LEU A 88 12.85 -4.96 -9.35
CA LEU A 88 12.90 -6.11 -8.43
C LEU A 88 13.47 -7.36 -9.10
N ALA A 89 13.07 -7.66 -10.34
CA ALA A 89 13.62 -8.80 -11.07
C ALA A 89 15.14 -8.65 -11.28
N PHE A 90 15.60 -7.46 -11.66
CA PHE A 90 17.03 -7.16 -11.82
C PHE A 90 17.81 -7.26 -10.50
N VAL A 91 17.23 -6.78 -9.40
CA VAL A 91 17.83 -6.88 -8.06
C VAL A 91 17.95 -8.35 -7.63
N ASP A 92 16.92 -9.16 -7.87
CA ASP A 92 16.97 -10.59 -7.57
C ASP A 92 18.02 -11.30 -8.44
N GLU A 93 18.06 -11.05 -9.75
CA GLU A 93 19.05 -11.61 -10.67
C GLU A 93 20.48 -11.27 -10.20
N THR A 94 20.77 -9.99 -9.99
CA THR A 94 22.07 -9.50 -9.51
C THR A 94 22.47 -10.14 -8.18
N TYR A 95 21.51 -10.36 -7.28
CA TYR A 95 21.78 -11.02 -6.01
C TYR A 95 22.26 -12.46 -6.21
N TYR A 96 21.58 -13.27 -7.03
CA TYR A 96 22.02 -14.63 -7.32
C TYR A 96 23.33 -14.67 -8.10
N GLU A 97 23.57 -13.69 -8.97
CA GLU A 97 24.84 -13.59 -9.67
C GLU A 97 26.02 -13.38 -8.72
N LYS A 98 25.85 -12.52 -7.70
CA LYS A 98 26.87 -12.26 -6.68
C LYS A 98 27.16 -13.46 -5.78
N HIS A 99 26.17 -14.34 -5.58
CA HIS A 99 26.29 -15.54 -4.74
C HIS A 99 26.40 -16.82 -5.58
N LYS A 100 26.89 -16.72 -6.83
CA LYS A 100 27.19 -17.87 -7.69
C LYS A 100 28.20 -18.77 -6.98
N GLY A 101 27.77 -19.97 -6.58
CA GLY A 101 28.60 -20.97 -5.88
C GLY A 101 28.21 -21.23 -4.43
N GLU A 102 27.28 -20.45 -3.86
CA GLU A 102 26.71 -20.73 -2.54
C GLU A 102 25.53 -21.70 -2.62
N ASP A 103 25.25 -22.41 -1.52
CA ASP A 103 24.13 -23.36 -1.48
C ASP A 103 22.79 -22.61 -1.54
N ARG A 104 21.92 -23.03 -2.47
CA ARG A 104 20.62 -22.42 -2.73
C ARG A 104 19.71 -22.40 -1.49
N SER A 105 19.88 -23.36 -0.58
CA SER A 105 19.12 -23.43 0.68
C SER A 105 19.44 -22.30 1.67
N THR A 106 20.61 -21.68 1.53
CA THR A 106 21.08 -20.58 2.39
C THR A 106 20.73 -19.21 1.84
N LEU A 107 20.37 -19.14 0.55
CA LEU A 107 20.03 -17.90 -0.12
C LEU A 107 18.64 -17.41 0.30
N ARG A 108 18.48 -16.09 0.28
CA ARG A 108 17.19 -15.45 0.50
C ARG A 108 16.23 -15.78 -0.65
N ASP A 109 14.94 -15.89 -0.34
CA ASP A 109 13.88 -16.03 -1.35
C ASP A 109 13.79 -14.83 -2.32
N GLU A 110 13.28 -15.10 -3.52
CA GLU A 110 13.09 -14.14 -4.61
C GLU A 110 11.89 -13.21 -4.36
N TYR A 111 12.06 -11.90 -4.55
CA TYR A 111 11.01 -10.90 -4.31
C TYR A 111 10.05 -10.83 -5.50
N TYR A 112 10.57 -10.77 -6.72
CA TYR A 112 9.78 -10.61 -7.95
C TYR A 112 8.75 -11.73 -8.18
N PRO A 113 9.10 -13.02 -8.21
CA PRO A 113 8.14 -14.09 -8.50
C PRO A 113 7.10 -14.24 -7.40
N ASN A 114 7.47 -14.00 -6.14
CA ASN A 114 6.53 -14.04 -5.02
C ASN A 114 5.56 -12.86 -5.12
N LEU A 115 6.05 -11.63 -5.27
CA LEU A 115 5.22 -10.42 -5.41
C LEU A 115 4.29 -10.45 -6.63
N ARG A 116 4.65 -11.14 -7.71
CA ARG A 116 3.81 -11.27 -8.91
C ARG A 116 2.59 -12.17 -8.69
N GLN A 117 2.66 -13.12 -7.77
CA GLN A 117 1.56 -14.03 -7.47
C GLN A 117 0.44 -13.36 -6.66
N TYR A 118 0.77 -12.31 -5.90
CA TYR A 118 -0.22 -11.54 -5.15
C TYR A 118 -1.21 -10.83 -6.08
N PRO A 119 -2.52 -10.88 -5.79
CA PRO A 119 -3.51 -10.16 -6.57
C PRO A 119 -3.27 -8.66 -6.47
N LYS A 120 -3.19 -7.98 -7.61
CA LYS A 120 -3.14 -6.51 -7.63
C LYS A 120 -4.49 -5.98 -7.17
N ARG A 121 -4.52 -5.27 -6.05
CA ARG A 121 -5.72 -4.53 -5.66
C ARG A 121 -5.61 -3.12 -6.24
N ASP A 122 -6.56 -2.74 -7.08
CA ASP A 122 -6.73 -1.34 -7.42
C ASP A 122 -7.06 -0.61 -6.11
N GLY A 123 -6.19 0.34 -5.73
CA GLY A 123 -6.39 1.23 -4.57
C GLY A 123 -7.71 2.02 -4.65
N THR A 124 -8.39 1.97 -5.79
CA THR A 124 -9.77 2.39 -6.02
C THR A 124 -10.79 1.33 -5.56
N THR A 125 -10.62 0.71 -4.39
CA THR A 125 -11.71 -0.09 -3.79
C THR A 125 -12.65 0.82 -3.00
N HIS A 126 -13.32 1.74 -3.70
CA HIS A 126 -14.41 2.52 -3.15
C HIS A 126 -15.59 2.39 -4.10
N LYS A 127 -16.66 1.70 -3.64
CA LYS A 127 -17.98 1.63 -4.30
C LYS A 127 -18.70 2.99 -4.36
N THR A 128 -18.04 4.07 -3.93
CA THR A 128 -18.60 5.43 -3.86
C THR A 128 -18.30 6.20 -5.14
N SER A 129 -19.27 7.03 -5.54
CA SER A 129 -19.23 7.84 -6.76
C SER A 129 -17.92 8.62 -6.88
N THR A 130 -17.37 8.73 -8.10
CA THR A 130 -16.11 9.44 -8.41
C THR A 130 -16.06 10.86 -7.81
N ALA A 131 -17.20 11.53 -7.70
CA ALA A 131 -17.34 12.85 -7.08
C ALA A 131 -17.16 12.83 -5.54
N GLU A 132 -17.56 11.74 -4.89
CA GLU A 132 -17.39 11.57 -3.44
C GLU A 132 -15.92 11.33 -3.09
N ASN A 133 -15.19 10.60 -3.93
CA ASN A 133 -13.76 10.36 -3.74
C ASN A 133 -12.93 11.63 -3.99
N SER A 134 -13.25 12.41 -5.02
CA SER A 134 -12.57 13.69 -5.29
C SER A 134 -12.86 14.73 -4.20
N SER A 135 -14.10 14.83 -3.73
CA SER A 135 -14.45 15.73 -2.62
C SER A 135 -13.80 15.32 -1.29
N MET A 136 -13.73 14.02 -0.97
CA MET A 136 -12.98 13.54 0.19
C MET A 136 -11.48 13.86 0.08
N PHE A 137 -10.89 13.71 -1.11
CA PHE A 137 -9.50 14.08 -1.35
C PHE A 137 -9.29 15.60 -1.15
N LEU A 138 -10.13 16.43 -1.77
CA LEU A 138 -10.09 17.89 -1.64
C LEU A 138 -10.28 18.35 -0.20
N MET A 139 -11.21 17.76 0.55
CA MET A 139 -11.42 18.07 1.95
C MET A 139 -10.20 17.71 2.81
N ARG A 140 -9.56 16.55 2.56
CA ARG A 140 -8.34 16.15 3.28
C ARG A 140 -7.16 17.06 2.96
N PHE A 141 -6.99 17.42 1.69
CA PHE A 141 -5.95 18.34 1.25
C PHE A 141 -6.19 19.75 1.80
N GLY A 142 -7.42 20.25 1.68
CA GLY A 142 -7.86 21.53 2.20
C GLY A 142 -7.68 21.67 3.71
N LYS A 143 -8.01 20.65 4.50
CA LYS A 143 -7.74 20.64 5.95
C LYS A 143 -6.25 20.78 6.26
N LYS A 144 -5.37 20.10 5.51
CA LYS A 144 -3.91 20.19 5.68
C LYS A 144 -3.35 21.54 5.23
N ALA A 145 -3.85 22.06 4.10
CA ALA A 145 -3.48 23.36 3.57
C ALA A 145 -3.93 24.49 4.51
N GLY A 146 -5.17 24.44 5.00
CA GLY A 146 -5.73 25.37 5.98
C GLY A 146 -4.97 25.36 7.30
N LEU A 147 -4.61 24.18 7.83
CA LEU A 147 -3.75 24.08 9.02
C LEU A 147 -2.37 24.72 8.78
N SER A 148 -1.75 24.46 7.63
CA SER A 148 -0.45 25.03 7.28
C SER A 148 -0.51 26.56 7.13
N LEU A 149 -1.59 27.06 6.51
CA LEU A 149 -1.85 28.50 6.37
C LEU A 149 -2.12 29.15 7.73
N ALA A 150 -2.87 28.49 8.61
CA ALA A 150 -3.12 28.97 9.97
C ALA A 150 -1.83 29.06 10.79
N VAL A 151 -0.97 28.03 10.73
CA VAL A 151 0.36 28.05 11.36
C VAL A 151 1.23 29.17 10.79
N TYR A 152 1.19 29.37 9.47
CA TYR A 152 1.92 30.46 8.82
C TYR A 152 1.39 31.84 9.23
N ALA A 153 0.07 32.04 9.27
CA ALA A 153 -0.56 33.28 9.72
C ALA A 153 -0.26 33.57 11.19
N LEU A 154 -0.36 32.56 12.06
CA LEU A 154 -0.05 32.68 13.49
C LEU A 154 1.44 33.04 13.71
N SER A 155 2.32 32.68 12.78
CA SER A 155 3.72 33.10 12.83
C SER A 155 3.93 34.63 12.69
N TYR A 156 2.92 35.38 12.23
CA TYR A 156 2.96 36.85 12.16
C TYR A 156 2.53 37.55 13.45
N VAL A 157 1.99 36.83 14.43
CA VAL A 157 1.60 37.43 15.71
C VAL A 157 2.86 37.97 16.42
N PRO A 158 2.85 39.22 16.88
CA PRO A 158 3.99 39.79 17.60
C PRO A 158 4.31 38.95 18.85
N ILE A 159 5.60 38.81 19.17
CA ILE A 159 6.14 38.06 20.31
C ILE A 159 5.95 36.53 20.19
N LEU A 160 4.73 36.04 20.01
CA LEU A 160 4.41 34.60 19.92
C LEU A 160 4.81 33.99 18.56
N GLY A 161 4.73 34.75 17.48
CA GLY A 161 4.94 34.27 16.12
C GLY A 161 6.35 33.71 15.85
N ARG A 162 7.35 34.14 16.63
CA ARG A 162 8.73 33.61 16.58
C ARG A 162 8.79 32.14 16.99
N PHE A 163 7.91 31.68 17.87
CA PHE A 163 7.90 30.31 18.40
C PHE A 163 6.98 29.37 17.64
N VAL A 164 6.02 29.89 16.86
CA VAL A 164 5.03 29.08 16.14
C VAL A 164 5.67 28.11 15.16
N LEU A 165 6.53 28.60 14.26
CA LEU A 165 7.18 27.75 13.26
C LEU A 165 8.22 26.78 13.86
N PRO A 166 9.05 27.17 14.83
CA PRO A 166 9.91 26.23 15.55
C PRO A 166 9.10 25.17 16.30
N ALA A 167 8.03 25.54 16.99
CA ALA A 167 7.16 24.60 17.70
C ALA A 167 6.45 23.64 16.73
N ALA A 168 5.96 24.15 15.59
CA ALA A 168 5.37 23.32 14.55
C ALA A 168 6.40 22.35 13.95
N SER A 169 7.63 22.81 13.71
CA SER A 169 8.74 21.99 13.22
C SER A 169 9.13 20.91 14.24
N PHE A 170 9.24 21.27 15.52
CA PHE A 170 9.46 20.35 16.62
C PHE A 170 8.35 19.29 16.70
N TYR A 171 7.09 19.70 16.78
CA TYR A 171 5.96 18.80 16.89
C TYR A 171 5.89 17.80 15.73
N THR A 172 6.21 18.27 14.53
CA THR A 172 6.20 17.47 13.31
C THR A 172 7.40 16.52 13.25
N PHE A 173 8.60 17.00 13.55
CA PHE A 173 9.84 16.23 13.42
C PHE A 173 10.12 15.28 14.58
N ASN A 174 9.72 15.64 15.81
CA ASN A 174 9.89 14.82 17.02
C ASN A 174 9.27 13.42 16.87
N LYS A 175 8.13 13.31 16.17
CA LYS A 175 7.50 12.00 15.91
C LYS A 175 8.40 11.06 15.10
N ALA A 176 9.21 11.62 14.20
CA ALA A 176 10.07 10.86 13.30
C ALA A 176 11.48 10.61 13.86
N ALA A 177 12.07 11.62 14.50
CA ALA A 177 13.48 11.61 14.91
C ALA A 177 13.68 11.53 16.43
N GLY A 178 12.60 11.58 17.20
CA GLY A 178 12.64 11.60 18.66
C GLY A 178 13.01 12.97 19.25
N LEU A 179 13.04 13.01 20.58
CA LEU A 179 13.14 14.26 21.34
C LEU A 179 14.45 15.00 21.12
N GLY A 180 15.58 14.30 21.02
CA GLY A 180 16.90 14.91 20.86
C GLY A 180 17.02 15.77 19.60
N PRO A 181 16.93 15.16 18.39
CA PRO A 181 16.94 15.91 17.13
C PRO A 181 15.79 16.92 17.04
N GLY A 182 14.62 16.60 17.62
CA GLY A 182 13.52 17.54 17.75
C GLY A 182 13.93 18.84 18.46
N LEU A 183 14.49 18.74 19.67
CA LEU A 183 14.92 19.89 20.46
C LEU A 183 16.01 20.71 19.76
N VAL A 184 16.90 20.06 19.00
CA VAL A 184 17.89 20.75 18.16
C VAL A 184 17.19 21.58 17.08
N VAL A 185 16.21 21.02 16.37
CA VAL A 185 15.41 21.75 15.37
C VAL A 185 14.62 22.90 16.00
N PHE A 186 14.07 22.70 17.20
CA PHE A 186 13.38 23.75 17.95
C PHE A 186 14.33 24.89 18.34
N GLY A 187 15.44 24.57 19.01
CA GLY A 187 16.41 25.54 19.51
C GLY A 187 17.06 26.34 18.39
N THR A 188 17.52 25.67 17.33
CA THR A 188 18.05 26.34 16.13
C THR A 188 16.95 27.12 15.40
N GLY A 189 15.74 26.59 15.37
CA GLY A 189 14.58 27.20 14.74
C GLY A 189 14.22 28.58 15.29
N ILE A 190 14.45 28.83 16.59
CA ILE A 190 14.20 30.13 17.22
C ILE A 190 15.07 31.25 16.61
N PHE A 191 16.24 30.91 16.07
CA PHE A 191 17.17 31.87 15.45
C PHE A 191 17.08 31.90 13.92
N LEU A 192 16.41 30.91 13.31
CA LEU A 192 16.28 30.81 11.87
C LEU A 192 15.18 31.73 11.32
N PRO A 193 15.42 32.42 10.19
CA PRO A 193 14.37 33.11 9.46
C PRO A 193 13.23 32.17 9.08
N ARG A 194 11.99 32.67 9.15
CA ARG A 194 10.74 31.90 8.91
C ARG A 194 10.77 31.09 7.61
N LYS A 195 11.35 31.66 6.54
CA LYS A 195 11.49 31.01 5.22
C LYS A 195 12.16 29.63 5.30
N TYR A 196 13.19 29.46 6.13
CA TYR A 196 13.89 28.19 6.26
C TYR A 196 13.07 27.14 7.01
N LEU A 197 12.28 27.54 8.01
CA LEU A 197 11.37 26.66 8.71
C LEU A 197 10.21 26.20 7.82
N VAL A 198 9.71 27.09 6.96
CA VAL A 198 8.70 26.73 5.95
C VAL A 198 9.29 25.75 4.93
N ILE A 199 10.50 26.01 4.42
CA ILE A 199 11.19 25.09 3.51
C ILE A 199 11.43 23.72 4.18
N PHE A 200 11.81 23.71 5.46
CA PHE A 200 12.00 22.49 6.24
C PHE A 200 10.69 21.69 6.36
N LEU A 201 9.60 22.33 6.80
CA LEU A 201 8.29 21.67 6.93
C LEU A 201 7.78 21.18 5.57
N GLN A 202 7.91 21.99 4.52
CA GLN A 202 7.53 21.61 3.17
C GLN A 202 8.33 20.39 2.71
N THR A 203 9.65 20.41 2.88
CA THR A 203 10.53 19.28 2.53
C THR A 203 10.17 18.02 3.31
N TYR A 204 9.86 18.16 4.62
CA TYR A 204 9.42 17.06 5.45
C TYR A 204 8.12 16.42 4.94
N PHE A 205 7.08 17.23 4.71
CA PHE A 205 5.80 16.71 4.23
C PHE A 205 5.88 16.16 2.81
N SER A 206 6.64 16.81 1.92
CA SER A 206 6.84 16.35 0.55
C SER A 206 7.63 15.05 0.49
N SER A 207 8.73 14.91 1.24
CA SER A 207 9.49 13.65 1.35
C SER A 207 8.60 12.50 1.83
N ARG A 208 7.78 12.74 2.87
CA ARG A 208 6.84 11.72 3.39
C ARG A 208 5.74 11.35 2.40
N SER A 209 5.25 12.31 1.62
CA SER A 209 4.26 12.02 0.58
C SER A 209 4.89 11.22 -0.55
N LEU A 210 6.07 11.64 -1.02
CA LEU A 210 6.83 10.92 -2.04
C LEU A 210 7.08 9.46 -1.64
N MET A 211 7.53 9.21 -0.41
CA MET A 211 7.77 7.83 0.04
C MET A 211 6.49 6.98 0.09
N ARG A 212 5.34 7.59 0.42
CA ARG A 212 4.06 6.86 0.38
C ARG A 212 3.68 6.48 -1.04
N GLU A 213 3.95 7.33 -2.02
CA GLU A 213 3.68 7.08 -3.43
C GLU A 213 4.64 6.01 -3.99
N LEU A 214 5.96 6.15 -3.74
CA LEU A 214 6.98 5.18 -4.18
C LEU A 214 6.78 3.78 -3.59
N LEU A 215 6.17 3.66 -2.42
CA LEU A 215 5.88 2.37 -1.79
C LEU A 215 4.50 1.81 -2.15
N GLU A 216 3.67 2.58 -2.84
CA GLU A 216 2.33 2.13 -3.20
C GLU A 216 2.35 0.84 -4.05
N PRO A 217 3.27 0.64 -5.02
CA PRO A 217 3.36 -0.62 -5.77
C PRO A 217 3.54 -1.87 -4.89
N TYR A 218 4.24 -1.74 -3.75
CA TYR A 218 4.43 -2.81 -2.78
C TYR A 218 3.16 -3.04 -1.95
N PHE A 219 2.58 -1.97 -1.39
CA PHE A 219 1.37 -2.06 -0.55
C PHE A 219 0.09 -2.39 -1.32
N ALA A 220 0.07 -2.19 -2.64
CA ALA A 220 -1.03 -2.60 -3.50
C ALA A 220 -1.09 -4.14 -3.70
N ARG A 221 -0.01 -4.85 -3.37
CA ARG A 221 0.11 -6.31 -3.55
C ARG A 221 -0.06 -7.05 -2.23
N ILE A 222 0.62 -6.58 -1.18
CA ILE A 222 0.56 -7.24 0.13
C ILE A 222 -0.52 -6.55 0.97
N TYR A 223 -1.44 -7.33 1.52
CA TYR A 223 -2.53 -6.80 2.31
C TYR A 223 -2.05 -6.34 3.69
N PHE A 224 -1.99 -5.02 3.89
CA PHE A 224 -1.80 -4.40 5.20
C PHE A 224 -3.11 -3.72 5.63
N THR A 225 -3.51 -3.95 6.89
CA THR A 225 -4.54 -3.09 7.49
C THR A 225 -4.01 -1.66 7.68
N LYS A 226 -4.90 -0.69 7.86
CA LYS A 226 -4.51 0.72 8.07
C LYS A 226 -3.55 0.89 9.26
N GLU A 227 -3.78 0.14 10.33
CA GLU A 227 -2.95 0.15 11.53
C GLU A 227 -1.59 -0.50 11.28
N GLN A 228 -1.58 -1.67 10.62
CA GLN A 228 -0.32 -2.34 10.27
C GLN A 228 0.55 -1.48 9.33
N LYS A 229 -0.05 -0.87 8.29
CA LYS A 229 0.66 0.05 7.38
C LYS A 229 1.22 1.24 8.18
N LYS A 230 0.43 1.84 9.08
CA LYS A 230 0.89 2.95 9.93
C LYS A 230 2.09 2.55 10.81
N ASN A 231 2.02 1.39 11.47
CA ASN A 231 3.10 0.88 12.31
C ASN A 231 4.36 0.59 11.50
N TRP A 232 4.21 -0.03 10.33
CA TRP A 232 5.32 -0.31 9.41
C TRP A 232 6.08 0.95 9.00
N PHE A 233 5.34 2.02 8.64
CA PHE A 233 5.92 3.32 8.28
C PHE A 233 6.60 4.00 9.46
N HIS A 234 6.00 3.92 10.65
CA HIS A 234 6.55 4.52 11.86
C HIS A 234 7.86 3.83 12.29
N ASP A 235 7.94 2.51 12.21
CA ASP A 235 9.12 1.75 12.63
C ASP A 235 10.38 2.05 11.78
N ARG A 236 10.14 2.43 10.51
CA ARG A 236 11.15 2.74 9.48
C ARG A 236 11.24 4.24 9.16
N GLU A 237 10.61 5.09 9.97
CA GLU A 237 10.34 6.49 9.64
C GLU A 237 11.60 7.30 9.33
N GLY A 238 12.67 7.12 10.11
CA GLY A 238 13.94 7.83 9.92
C GLY A 238 14.64 7.48 8.61
N LEU A 239 14.73 6.18 8.27
CA LEU A 239 15.35 5.71 7.03
C LEU A 239 14.55 6.17 5.80
N LEU A 240 13.24 5.97 5.86
CA LEU A 240 12.31 6.37 4.80
C LEU A 240 12.32 7.89 4.59
N PHE A 241 12.44 8.66 5.67
CA PHE A 241 12.58 10.11 5.60
C PHE A 241 13.89 10.52 4.91
N GLY A 242 15.03 9.94 5.29
CA GLY A 242 16.33 10.23 4.68
C GLY A 242 16.34 9.89 3.18
N PHE A 243 15.86 8.70 2.83
CA PHE A 243 15.70 8.28 1.43
C PHE A 243 14.79 9.21 0.64
N GLY A 244 13.62 9.54 1.19
CA GLY A 244 12.66 10.44 0.55
C GLY A 244 13.19 11.87 0.39
N VAL A 245 13.98 12.39 1.34
CA VAL A 245 14.62 13.72 1.22
C VAL A 245 15.63 13.72 0.07
N GLY A 246 16.44 12.66 -0.05
CA GLY A 246 17.40 12.52 -1.15
C GLY A 246 16.72 12.63 -2.52
N PHE A 247 15.70 11.81 -2.76
CA PHE A 247 14.95 11.87 -4.03
C PHE A 247 14.13 13.14 -4.20
N TYR A 248 13.58 13.73 -3.13
CA TYR A 248 12.87 15.00 -3.22
C TYR A 248 13.75 16.13 -3.74
N ILE A 249 15.01 16.19 -3.30
CA ILE A 249 15.98 17.19 -3.78
C ILE A 249 16.27 16.97 -5.27
N LEU A 250 16.47 15.71 -5.69
CA LEU A 250 16.71 15.38 -7.10
C LEU A 250 15.52 15.72 -8.00
N LEU A 251 14.29 15.45 -7.53
CA LEU A 251 13.05 15.73 -8.27
C LEU A 251 12.75 17.22 -8.42
N ARG A 252 13.33 18.09 -7.57
CA ARG A 252 13.19 19.54 -7.72
C ARG A 252 13.97 20.10 -8.92
N ILE A 253 14.85 19.32 -9.54
CA ILE A 253 15.56 19.73 -10.75
C ILE A 253 14.58 19.69 -11.94
N PRO A 254 14.26 20.84 -12.56
CA PRO A 254 13.37 20.89 -13.72
C PRO A 254 13.91 20.01 -14.86
N LEU A 255 13.01 19.47 -15.70
CA LEU A 255 13.31 18.60 -16.87
C LEU A 255 13.82 17.18 -16.55
N LEU A 256 14.38 16.92 -15.37
CA LEU A 256 14.81 15.57 -14.95
C LEU A 256 13.78 14.81 -14.11
N GLY A 257 12.72 15.48 -13.64
CA GLY A 257 11.76 14.92 -12.67
C GLY A 257 11.15 13.56 -13.06
N VAL A 258 10.73 13.38 -14.32
CA VAL A 258 10.13 12.10 -14.77
C VAL A 258 11.17 10.96 -14.77
N LEU A 259 12.39 11.23 -15.24
CA LEU A 259 13.46 10.25 -15.28
C LEU A 259 13.94 9.91 -13.86
N VAL A 260 14.12 10.91 -13.01
CA VAL A 260 14.48 10.75 -11.60
C VAL A 260 13.40 9.96 -10.86
N TYR A 261 12.12 10.15 -11.16
CA TYR A 261 11.05 9.38 -10.56
C TYR A 261 11.16 7.88 -10.92
N GLY A 262 11.48 7.54 -12.17
CA GLY A 262 11.76 6.15 -12.56
C GLY A 262 12.94 5.54 -11.78
N ILE A 263 14.02 6.31 -11.58
CA ILE A 263 15.16 5.90 -10.75
C ILE A 263 14.74 5.74 -9.29
N ALA A 264 13.86 6.61 -8.78
CA ALA A 264 13.36 6.56 -7.42
C ALA A 264 12.53 5.30 -7.17
N GLU A 265 11.66 4.91 -8.10
CA GLU A 265 10.91 3.64 -8.07
C GLU A 265 11.87 2.44 -8.07
N ALA A 266 12.85 2.43 -8.97
CA ALA A 266 13.85 1.37 -9.04
C ALA A 266 14.69 1.26 -7.75
N SER A 267 15.08 2.40 -7.18
CA SER A 267 15.82 2.47 -5.91
C SER A 267 14.94 2.06 -4.72
N THR A 268 13.64 2.34 -4.79
CA THR A 268 12.67 1.92 -3.76
C THR A 268 12.47 0.41 -3.77
N ALA A 269 12.44 -0.21 -4.96
CA ALA A 269 12.47 -1.66 -5.09
C ALA A 269 13.68 -2.27 -4.36
N TYR A 270 14.89 -1.76 -4.61
CA TYR A 270 16.09 -2.18 -3.88
C TYR A 270 15.98 -1.93 -2.38
N LEU A 271 15.52 -0.74 -1.96
CA LEU A 271 15.33 -0.39 -0.55
C LEU A 271 14.43 -1.42 0.16
N ILE A 272 13.29 -1.78 -0.45
CA ILE A 272 12.35 -2.76 0.10
C ILE A 272 13.03 -4.09 0.41
N THR A 273 13.93 -4.53 -0.47
CA THR A 273 14.68 -5.78 -0.26
C THR A 273 15.59 -5.77 0.98
N LYS A 274 15.90 -4.59 1.52
CA LYS A 274 16.75 -4.39 2.70
C LYS A 274 15.99 -4.17 3.99
N ILE A 275 14.77 -3.67 3.89
CA ILE A 275 14.00 -3.23 5.07
C ILE A 275 12.78 -4.12 5.34
N THR A 276 12.51 -5.08 4.47
CA THR A 276 11.45 -6.08 4.61
C THR A 276 11.95 -7.45 4.24
N ASP A 277 11.39 -8.48 4.87
CA ASP A 277 11.63 -9.87 4.49
C ASP A 277 10.99 -10.16 3.12
N PRO A 278 11.47 -11.17 2.37
CA PRO A 278 10.81 -11.60 1.15
C PRO A 278 9.38 -12.05 1.47
N PRO A 279 8.38 -11.65 0.68
CA PRO A 279 7.03 -12.14 0.87
C PRO A 279 6.96 -13.64 0.56
N PRO A 280 6.27 -14.44 1.38
CA PRO A 280 6.11 -15.87 1.12
C PRO A 280 5.21 -16.09 -0.09
N PRO A 281 5.21 -17.31 -0.68
CA PRO A 281 4.24 -17.68 -1.70
C PRO A 281 2.80 -17.52 -1.21
N VAL A 282 1.85 -17.26 -2.13
CA VAL A 282 0.44 -16.93 -1.81
C VAL A 282 -0.23 -17.94 -0.86
N ARG A 283 0.17 -19.21 -0.93
CA ARG A 283 -0.35 -20.29 -0.09
C ARG A 283 0.02 -20.18 1.40
N GLN A 284 0.98 -19.33 1.76
CA GLN A 284 1.54 -19.19 3.13
C GLN A 284 1.43 -17.75 3.65
N GLU A 285 0.55 -16.92 3.08
CA GLU A 285 0.44 -15.48 3.37
C GLU A 285 0.01 -15.11 4.79
N GLY A 286 -0.64 -16.04 5.52
CA GLY A 286 -1.57 -15.77 6.62
C GLY A 286 -1.21 -14.58 7.53
N ASN A 287 -0.02 -14.57 8.13
CA ASN A 287 0.40 -13.55 9.08
C ASN A 287 1.63 -12.73 8.63
N PHE A 288 1.99 -12.76 7.34
CA PHE A 288 3.19 -12.08 6.86
C PHE A 288 3.15 -10.57 7.13
N ALA A 289 2.06 -9.89 6.78
CA ALA A 289 1.92 -8.44 6.98
C ALA A 289 1.99 -8.04 8.47
N ALA A 290 1.45 -8.88 9.36
CA ALA A 290 1.53 -8.65 10.80
C ALA A 290 2.98 -8.71 11.30
N ASN A 291 3.75 -9.70 10.82
CA ASN A 291 5.15 -9.90 11.17
C ASN A 291 6.08 -8.80 10.62
N GLN A 292 5.71 -8.16 9.51
CA GLN A 292 6.50 -7.09 8.88
C GLN A 292 6.38 -5.72 9.58
N GLN A 293 5.46 -5.54 10.53
CA GLN A 293 5.27 -4.26 11.22
C GLN A 293 6.53 -3.77 11.93
N LYS A 294 7.32 -4.69 12.48
CA LYS A 294 8.60 -4.40 13.14
C LYS A 294 9.77 -4.70 12.22
N TRP A 295 10.72 -3.78 12.16
CA TRP A 295 11.98 -3.95 11.44
C TRP A 295 12.96 -4.74 12.31
N LYS A 296 12.92 -6.07 12.18
CA LYS A 296 13.70 -7.00 13.01
C LYS A 296 15.20 -6.75 12.94
N ASN A 297 15.73 -6.53 11.74
CA ASN A 297 17.18 -6.39 11.50
C ASN A 297 17.66 -4.93 11.52
N LYS A 298 16.91 -4.02 12.17
CA LYS A 298 17.19 -2.57 12.18
C LYS A 298 18.60 -2.25 12.69
N HIS A 299 18.96 -2.76 13.86
CA HIS A 299 20.23 -2.44 14.49
C HIS A 299 21.43 -2.97 13.70
N GLU A 300 21.30 -4.19 13.17
CA GLU A 300 22.34 -4.81 12.34
C GLU A 300 22.51 -4.03 11.03
N PHE A 301 21.41 -3.61 10.39
CA PHE A 301 21.44 -2.84 9.16
C PHE A 301 22.12 -1.48 9.33
N LEU A 302 21.80 -0.77 10.41
CA LEU A 302 22.35 0.55 10.68
C LEU A 302 23.86 0.54 11.00
N ASN A 303 24.40 -0.61 11.41
CA ASN A 303 25.82 -0.75 11.75
C ASN A 303 26.67 -1.36 10.62
N LEU A 304 26.06 -1.76 9.50
CA LEU A 304 26.79 -2.32 8.37
C LEU A 304 27.53 -1.27 7.56
N LYS A 305 28.66 -1.70 6.99
CA LYS A 305 29.37 -0.92 5.98
C LYS A 305 28.60 -0.96 4.67
N LEU A 306 28.74 0.11 3.88
CA LEU A 306 28.01 0.30 2.62
C LEU A 306 28.29 -0.79 1.57
N ASP A 307 29.46 -1.41 1.62
CA ASP A 307 29.87 -2.52 0.75
C ASP A 307 29.24 -3.86 1.14
N GLN A 308 28.71 -3.98 2.37
CA GLN A 308 28.17 -5.23 2.93
C GLN A 308 26.65 -5.22 3.14
N LEU A 309 25.93 -4.32 2.47
CA LEU A 309 24.47 -4.18 2.60
C LEU A 309 23.67 -5.43 2.14
N ASP A 310 24.31 -6.36 1.44
CA ASP A 310 23.71 -7.62 0.98
C ASP A 310 23.77 -8.76 2.03
N ALA A 311 24.59 -8.63 3.08
CA ALA A 311 24.88 -9.73 4.01
C ALA A 311 23.74 -10.12 4.97
N LEU A 312 22.81 -9.19 5.28
CA LEU A 312 21.75 -9.45 6.28
C LEU A 312 20.57 -10.24 5.77
N SER A 313 20.40 -10.32 4.47
CA SER A 313 19.18 -10.94 3.93
C SER A 313 19.24 -12.47 4.01
N THR A 314 20.42 -13.04 4.22
CA THR A 314 20.70 -14.47 4.40
C THR A 314 20.27 -15.00 5.79
N SER A 315 20.24 -14.16 6.83
CA SER A 315 19.93 -14.59 8.20
C SER A 315 18.41 -14.66 8.50
N SER A 316 17.60 -13.81 7.86
CA SER A 316 16.15 -13.74 8.11
C SER A 316 15.39 -14.99 7.66
N SER A 317 15.82 -15.64 6.58
CA SER A 317 15.22 -16.89 6.07
C SER A 317 15.24 -18.04 7.09
N LYS A 318 16.29 -18.13 7.92
CA LYS A 318 16.40 -19.15 8.99
C LYS A 318 15.34 -18.99 10.10
N GLY A 319 14.77 -17.81 10.28
CA GLY A 319 13.78 -17.54 11.32
C GLY A 319 12.36 -18.01 10.98
N PHE A 320 12.00 -18.05 9.69
CA PHE A 320 10.66 -18.43 9.24
C PHE A 320 10.46 -19.95 9.23
N LEU A 321 11.52 -20.71 8.90
CA LEU A 321 11.50 -22.17 8.91
C LEU A 321 11.48 -22.78 10.33
N LYS A 322 11.76 -22.00 11.38
CA LYS A 322 11.82 -22.49 12.76
C LYS A 322 10.51 -22.31 13.54
N SER A 323 9.59 -21.44 13.11
CA SER A 323 8.33 -21.20 13.84
C SER A 323 7.27 -22.27 13.59
N ASP A 324 7.26 -22.92 12.42
CA ASP A 324 6.25 -23.94 12.09
C ASP A 324 6.56 -25.34 12.65
N SER A 325 7.77 -25.58 13.18
CA SER A 325 8.18 -26.87 13.71
C SER A 325 8.05 -27.02 15.24
N SER A 326 7.61 -25.97 15.98
CA SER A 326 7.57 -26.01 17.45
C SER A 326 6.18 -26.16 18.09
N GLU A 327 5.10 -26.14 17.31
CA GLU A 327 3.73 -26.36 17.81
C GLU A 327 3.13 -27.67 17.28
N LYS A 328 3.81 -28.81 17.50
CA LYS A 328 3.20 -30.15 17.48
C LYS A 328 4.13 -31.23 18.01
N ALA A 329 4.54 -31.10 19.28
CA ALA A 329 5.10 -32.23 20.03
C ALA A 329 4.91 -32.03 21.53
N SER A 330 3.66 -32.12 22.00
CA SER A 330 3.37 -32.33 23.41
C SER A 330 2.06 -33.10 23.57
N SER A 331 2.12 -34.42 23.36
CA SER A 331 1.27 -35.40 24.05
C SER A 331 1.56 -36.83 23.56
N SER A 332 2.42 -37.55 24.27
CA SER A 332 2.28 -38.99 24.60
C SER A 332 3.61 -39.50 25.13
N ALA A 333 3.74 -39.49 26.45
CA ALA A 333 4.67 -40.38 27.12
C ALA A 333 4.12 -41.80 26.99
N THR A 334 4.83 -42.68 26.29
CA THR A 334 4.70 -44.13 26.44
C THR A 334 6.09 -44.73 26.25
N GLU A 335 6.71 -44.97 27.40
CA GLU A 335 7.61 -46.08 27.74
C GLU A 335 8.19 -46.90 26.58
N ALA A 336 9.50 -46.77 26.35
CA ALA A 336 10.28 -47.65 25.49
C ALA A 336 10.74 -48.89 26.29
N PRO A 337 10.63 -50.12 25.76
CA PRO A 337 11.19 -51.30 26.41
C PRO A 337 12.71 -51.38 26.19
N PRO A 338 13.47 -52.00 27.12
CA PRO A 338 14.93 -52.02 27.06
C PRO A 338 15.45 -52.96 25.96
N PRO A 339 16.68 -52.75 25.45
CA PRO A 339 17.26 -53.58 24.40
C PRO A 339 17.71 -54.93 24.98
N TYR A 340 17.34 -56.02 24.31
CA TYR A 340 17.90 -57.34 24.55
C TYR A 340 19.38 -57.34 24.14
N ASN A 341 20.28 -57.58 25.10
CA ASN A 341 21.54 -58.27 24.88
C ASN A 341 22.10 -58.79 26.23
N GLU A 342 22.61 -60.01 26.16
CA GLU A 342 23.43 -60.74 27.16
C GLU A 342 22.72 -61.58 28.24
N LEU A 343 22.37 -62.81 27.85
CA LEU A 343 22.36 -63.96 28.76
C LEU A 343 23.59 -64.84 28.47
N ARG A 344 24.61 -64.78 29.33
CA ARG A 344 25.59 -65.87 29.50
C ARG A 344 26.17 -65.88 30.91
N SER A 345 26.14 -67.06 31.53
CA SER A 345 26.75 -67.48 32.81
C SER A 345 26.06 -66.92 34.07
N ARG A 346 25.60 -67.72 35.04
CA ARG A 346 26.01 -69.05 35.53
C ARG A 346 24.79 -69.86 35.98
#